data_AF-A0A839GFA0-F1
#
_entry.id   AF-A0A839GFA0-F1
#
_cell.length_a   1.000
_cell.length_b   1.000
_cell.length_c   1.000
_cell.angle_alpha   90.00
_cell.angle_beta   90.00
_cell.angle_gamma   90.00
#
_symmetry.space_group_name_H-M   'P 1'
#
loop_
_entity.id
_entity.type
_entity.pdbx_description
1 polymer ?
#
loop_
_entity_poly.entity_id
_entity_poly.type
_entity_poly.pdbx_seq_one_letter_code
_entity_poly.pdbx_strand_id
1 'polypeptide(L)'
;MATTKKSTKKKQDTLRDIVVIGASAGGILALPEITKHLPANFPGTIFVVQHLGPYSESVLPQIINLNSALPAQFAKDGEKFLPGNIYVAPPDHHLILEKGTMVVSKGPKENRFRPSIDALFRSAAYVYGNRVVGVVLTGYLDDGTSGLWSVQRLGGVTVVQDPSDAAVPDMPANALQFVEADHVVPLAQLASLLTHLTTEEAPAPPNVPQDDLNRLEIEIAIARHDNAFEMGIIDKGELTAFTCPDCHGALTKLIEGNLIRFRCHTGHAYTISSLLAEVTESVESLLYQAMRGLEETKMLLENMGTYFTQTKQPDVAALFQQKAEETGQQARVVHDSIFVHEKLSGDLQFQKKKLR
;
A
#
# COMPACT_ATOMS: atom_id res chain seq x y z
N MET A 1 -26.43 45.42 7.36
CA MET A 1 -26.44 43.95 7.46
C MET A 1 -25.10 43.40 6.98
N ALA A 2 -24.12 43.27 7.87
CA ALA A 2 -22.79 42.77 7.50
C ALA A 2 -22.10 42.10 8.71
N THR A 3 -22.69 41.04 9.26
CA THR A 3 -22.12 40.29 10.38
C THR A 3 -22.67 38.86 10.40
N THR A 4 -22.01 37.93 9.70
CA THR A 4 -22.15 36.47 9.96
C THR A 4 -21.07 35.57 9.31
N LYS A 5 -20.34 36.02 8.27
CA LYS A 5 -19.36 35.15 7.56
C LYS A 5 -18.04 34.84 8.30
N LYS A 6 -17.71 35.52 9.41
CA LYS A 6 -16.45 35.30 10.16
C LYS A 6 -16.52 34.15 11.20
N SER A 7 -17.73 33.77 11.64
CA SER A 7 -17.94 32.77 12.69
C SER A 7 -17.82 31.32 12.16
N THR A 8 -18.39 31.05 10.99
CA THR A 8 -18.40 29.70 10.37
C THR A 8 -17.02 29.23 9.92
N LYS A 9 -16.18 30.14 9.38
CA LYS A 9 -14.83 29.79 8.89
C LYS A 9 -13.88 29.38 10.01
N LYS A 10 -14.04 29.92 11.22
CA LYS A 10 -13.20 29.63 12.39
C LYS A 10 -13.57 28.30 13.06
N LYS A 11 -14.82 27.85 12.90
CA LYS A 11 -15.33 26.60 13.48
C LYS A 11 -15.01 25.38 12.60
N GLN A 12 -14.86 25.54 11.29
CA GLN A 12 -14.42 24.46 10.39
C GLN A 12 -12.94 24.08 10.59
N ASP A 13 -12.07 25.05 10.91
CA ASP A 13 -10.64 24.78 11.14
C ASP A 13 -10.34 24.03 12.46
N THR A 14 -11.36 23.73 13.25
CA THR A 14 -11.25 23.04 14.53
C THR A 14 -12.01 21.72 14.57
N LEU A 15 -12.61 21.25 13.47
CA LEU A 15 -13.30 19.95 13.42
C LEU A 15 -12.40 18.87 12.85
N ARG A 16 -12.73 17.60 13.14
CA ARG A 16 -12.08 16.44 12.51
C ARG A 16 -12.61 16.21 11.08
N ASP A 17 -12.30 17.13 10.18
CA ASP A 17 -12.91 17.23 8.86
C ASP A 17 -12.11 16.56 7.73
N ILE A 18 -11.01 15.88 8.05
CA ILE A 18 -10.18 15.15 7.09
C ILE A 18 -10.26 13.66 7.38
N VAL A 19 -10.94 12.90 6.52
CA VAL A 19 -11.06 11.45 6.66
C VAL A 19 -10.20 10.79 5.58
N VAL A 20 -9.25 9.95 5.98
CA VAL A 20 -8.43 9.15 5.07
C VAL A 20 -8.73 7.67 5.26
N ILE A 21 -9.07 6.97 4.17
CA ILE A 21 -9.48 5.56 4.18
C ILE A 21 -8.54 4.75 3.30
N GLY A 22 -7.99 3.67 3.86
CA GLY A 22 -7.15 2.72 3.17
C GLY A 22 -7.81 1.35 3.08
N ALA A 23 -7.85 0.78 1.88
CA ALA A 23 -8.42 -0.55 1.63
C ALA A 23 -7.63 -1.32 0.56
N SER A 24 -7.71 -2.66 0.61
CA SER A 24 -7.10 -3.53 -0.40
C SER A 24 -8.09 -4.64 -0.79
N ALA A 25 -7.74 -5.91 -0.66
CA ALA A 25 -8.64 -7.03 -0.92
C ALA A 25 -9.92 -6.92 -0.07
N GLY A 26 -11.09 -6.96 -0.73
CA GLY A 26 -12.41 -6.73 -0.13
C GLY A 26 -12.86 -5.26 -0.12
N GLY A 27 -11.95 -4.30 -0.34
CA GLY A 27 -12.24 -2.86 -0.28
C GLY A 27 -13.22 -2.36 -1.34
N ILE A 28 -13.21 -2.98 -2.53
CA ILE A 28 -14.16 -2.66 -3.63
C ILE A 28 -15.61 -2.87 -3.19
N LEU A 29 -15.87 -3.79 -2.26
CA LEU A 29 -17.21 -4.03 -1.69
C LEU A 29 -17.44 -3.20 -0.43
N ALA A 30 -16.41 -3.02 0.40
CA ALA A 30 -16.50 -2.29 1.66
C ALA A 30 -16.77 -0.78 1.47
N LEU A 31 -16.08 -0.14 0.52
CA LEU A 31 -16.17 1.31 0.30
C LEU A 31 -17.58 1.77 -0.13
N PRO A 32 -18.26 1.12 -1.11
CA PRO A 32 -19.65 1.44 -1.43
C PRO A 32 -20.60 1.25 -0.25
N GLU A 33 -20.39 0.22 0.57
CA GLU A 33 -21.28 -0.06 1.71
C GLU A 33 -21.20 1.01 2.81
N ILE A 34 -19.98 1.50 3.10
CA ILE A 34 -19.80 2.64 4.02
C ILE A 34 -20.45 3.90 3.43
N THR A 35 -20.11 4.22 2.19
CA THR A 35 -20.47 5.50 1.55
C THR A 35 -21.96 5.62 1.25
N LYS A 36 -22.68 4.50 1.12
CA LYS A 36 -24.13 4.42 1.02
C LYS A 36 -24.86 4.96 2.26
N HIS A 37 -24.26 4.84 3.44
CA HIS A 37 -24.87 5.23 4.70
C HIS A 37 -24.41 6.60 5.20
N LEU A 38 -23.55 7.30 4.44
CA LEU A 38 -23.13 8.66 4.75
C LEU A 38 -24.22 9.67 4.37
N PRO A 39 -24.46 10.69 5.22
CA PRO A 39 -25.47 11.70 4.93
C PRO A 39 -25.00 12.69 3.85
N ALA A 40 -25.93 13.25 3.07
CA ALA A 40 -25.62 14.22 2.01
C ALA A 40 -24.93 15.50 2.52
N ASN A 41 -25.11 15.84 3.80
CA ASN A 41 -24.51 16.99 4.47
C ASN A 41 -23.29 16.62 5.32
N PHE A 42 -22.59 15.53 4.97
CA PHE A 42 -21.37 15.10 5.66
C PHE A 42 -20.36 16.26 5.77
N PRO A 43 -19.90 16.62 6.99
CA PRO A 43 -19.16 17.86 7.21
C PRO A 43 -17.68 17.79 6.80
N GLY A 44 -17.12 16.59 6.67
CA GLY A 44 -15.71 16.36 6.30
C GLY A 44 -15.48 16.09 4.82
N THR A 45 -14.22 15.91 4.46
CA THR A 45 -13.77 15.43 3.14
C THR A 45 -13.18 14.04 3.29
N ILE A 46 -13.51 13.12 2.36
CA ILE A 46 -13.02 11.74 2.40
C ILE A 46 -12.01 11.55 1.29
N PHE A 47 -10.84 11.00 1.63
CA PHE A 47 -9.79 10.60 0.69
C PHE A 47 -9.60 9.09 0.79
N VAL A 48 -9.56 8.41 -0.35
CA VAL A 48 -9.56 6.96 -0.41
C VAL A 48 -8.35 6.47 -1.20
N VAL A 49 -7.59 5.58 -0.60
CA VAL A 49 -6.65 4.71 -1.31
C VAL A 49 -7.22 3.30 -1.33
N GLN A 50 -7.39 2.77 -2.54
CA GLN A 50 -7.68 1.37 -2.80
C GLN A 50 -6.51 0.79 -3.58
N HIS A 51 -5.90 -0.29 -3.09
CA HIS A 51 -4.87 -1.00 -3.87
C HIS A 51 -5.47 -1.58 -5.14
N LEU A 52 -4.86 -1.24 -6.26
CA LEU A 52 -5.24 -1.66 -7.60
C LEU A 52 -3.97 -1.94 -8.41
N GLY A 53 -4.07 -2.80 -9.42
CA GLY A 53 -2.95 -3.06 -10.31
C GLY A 53 -2.56 -1.78 -11.09
N PRO A 54 -1.27 -1.55 -11.35
CA PRO A 54 -0.79 -0.30 -11.98
C PRO A 54 -1.35 -0.08 -13.39
N TYR A 55 -1.74 -1.15 -14.09
CA TYR A 55 -2.33 -1.11 -15.43
C TYR A 55 -3.86 -1.30 -15.43
N SER A 56 -4.48 -1.37 -14.25
CA SER A 56 -5.93 -1.50 -14.17
C SER A 56 -6.61 -0.16 -14.42
N GLU A 57 -7.57 -0.14 -15.33
CA GLU A 57 -8.55 0.94 -15.36
C GLU A 57 -9.49 0.76 -14.16
N SER A 58 -9.65 1.85 -13.39
CA SER A 58 -10.51 1.84 -12.22
C SER A 58 -11.79 2.61 -12.50
N VAL A 59 -12.91 2.01 -12.11
CA VAL A 59 -14.23 2.64 -12.11
C VAL A 59 -14.77 2.80 -10.67
N LEU A 60 -13.89 2.76 -9.67
CA LEU A 60 -14.26 2.80 -8.26
C LEU A 60 -15.10 4.05 -7.88
N PRO A 61 -14.76 5.28 -8.32
CA PRO A 61 -15.62 6.43 -8.08
C PRO A 61 -17.04 6.24 -8.63
N GLN A 62 -17.17 5.66 -9.82
CA GLN A 62 -18.47 5.38 -10.45
C GLN A 62 -19.26 4.36 -9.62
N ILE A 63 -18.61 3.31 -9.11
CA ILE A 63 -19.25 2.32 -8.24
C ILE A 63 -19.73 2.96 -6.93
N ILE A 64 -18.92 3.81 -6.30
CA ILE A 64 -19.29 4.55 -5.08
C ILE A 64 -20.49 5.47 -5.35
N ASN A 65 -20.48 6.19 -6.48
CA ASN A 65 -21.54 7.12 -6.88
C ASN A 65 -22.91 6.45 -7.11
N LEU A 66 -22.97 5.13 -7.32
CA LEU A 66 -24.25 4.45 -7.54
C LEU A 66 -25.19 4.57 -6.33
N ASN A 67 -24.63 4.60 -5.11
CA ASN A 67 -25.43 4.58 -3.89
C ASN A 67 -24.99 5.62 -2.85
N SER A 68 -23.93 6.37 -3.08
CA SER A 68 -23.51 7.43 -2.15
C SER A 68 -24.26 8.74 -2.39
N ALA A 69 -24.63 9.41 -1.29
CA ALA A 69 -25.11 10.78 -1.34
C ALA A 69 -23.99 11.80 -1.59
N LEU A 70 -22.73 11.40 -1.38
CA LEU A 70 -21.56 12.25 -1.61
C LEU A 70 -20.97 11.95 -3.00
N PRO A 71 -20.62 12.98 -3.79
CA PRO A 71 -19.94 12.79 -5.05
C PRO A 71 -18.54 12.20 -4.83
N ALA A 72 -18.25 11.11 -5.54
CA ALA A 72 -16.94 10.50 -5.63
C ALA A 72 -16.29 10.76 -6.98
N GLN A 73 -15.01 11.13 -6.96
CA GLN A 73 -14.21 11.35 -8.16
C GLN A 73 -12.77 10.91 -7.95
N PHE A 74 -12.03 10.67 -9.04
CA PHE A 74 -10.58 10.58 -8.92
C PHE A 74 -10.01 11.93 -8.51
N ALA A 75 -9.05 11.90 -7.59
CA ALA A 75 -8.25 13.06 -7.25
C ALA A 75 -7.47 13.54 -8.49
N LYS A 76 -7.34 14.85 -8.65
CA LYS A 76 -6.53 15.47 -9.69
C LYS A 76 -5.41 16.27 -9.07
N ASP A 77 -4.26 16.26 -9.75
CA ASP A 77 -3.08 16.97 -9.28
C ASP A 77 -3.34 18.48 -9.17
N GLY A 78 -2.96 19.07 -8.04
CA GLY A 78 -3.15 20.49 -7.73
C GLY A 78 -4.60 20.92 -7.44
N GLU A 79 -5.57 20.00 -7.49
CA GLU A 79 -6.98 20.33 -7.26
C GLU A 79 -7.24 20.62 -5.78
N LYS A 80 -8.03 21.69 -5.52
CA LYS A 80 -8.54 21.97 -4.19
C LYS A 80 -9.68 21.03 -3.87
N PHE A 81 -9.59 20.36 -2.73
CA PHE A 81 -10.66 19.49 -2.26
C PHE A 81 -11.75 20.29 -1.54
N LEU A 82 -12.97 19.76 -1.54
CA LEU A 82 -14.15 20.39 -0.95
C LEU A 82 -14.79 19.46 0.10
N PRO A 83 -15.30 20.00 1.22
CA PRO A 83 -16.13 19.24 2.16
C PRO A 83 -17.31 18.56 1.47
N GLY A 84 -17.74 17.40 1.98
CA GLY A 84 -18.82 16.61 1.42
C GLY A 84 -18.47 15.91 0.11
N ASN A 85 -17.19 15.71 -0.20
CA ASN A 85 -16.74 15.00 -1.41
C ASN A 85 -15.85 13.82 -1.03
N ILE A 86 -15.82 12.82 -1.93
CA ILE A 86 -14.95 11.65 -1.85
C ILE A 86 -13.92 11.72 -2.99
N TYR A 87 -12.65 11.72 -2.65
CA TYR A 87 -11.54 11.74 -3.60
C TYR A 87 -10.78 10.43 -3.55
N VAL A 88 -10.78 9.72 -4.67
CA VAL A 88 -10.13 8.41 -4.80
C VAL A 88 -8.78 8.60 -5.48
N ALA A 89 -7.72 7.99 -4.93
CA ALA A 89 -6.43 7.95 -5.57
C ALA A 89 -6.52 7.24 -6.93
N PRO A 90 -6.01 7.82 -8.03
CA PRO A 90 -5.99 7.13 -9.31
C PRO A 90 -4.97 5.97 -9.29
N PRO A 91 -5.19 4.90 -10.08
CA PRO A 91 -4.22 3.81 -10.21
C PRO A 91 -2.82 4.32 -10.60
N ASP A 92 -1.78 3.66 -10.12
CA ASP A 92 -0.37 3.99 -10.40
C ASP A 92 0.07 5.40 -9.95
N HIS A 93 -0.69 6.07 -9.07
CA HIS A 93 -0.28 7.36 -8.49
C HIS A 93 -0.60 7.42 -6.99
N HIS A 94 0.33 7.90 -6.18
CA HIS A 94 0.07 8.28 -4.79
C HIS A 94 -0.85 9.51 -4.74
N LEU A 95 -1.79 9.49 -3.79
CA LEU A 95 -2.56 10.65 -3.37
C LEU A 95 -1.93 11.21 -2.10
N ILE A 96 -1.46 12.45 -2.18
CA ILE A 96 -0.76 13.15 -1.11
C ILE A 96 -1.55 14.41 -0.79
N LEU A 97 -1.75 14.70 0.50
CA LEU A 97 -2.43 15.92 0.91
C LEU A 97 -1.44 17.04 1.19
N GLU A 98 -1.74 18.22 0.67
CA GLU A 98 -1.10 19.48 1.01
C GLU A 98 -2.14 20.46 1.56
N LYS A 99 -1.70 21.64 1.99
CA LYS A 99 -2.57 22.65 2.60
C LYS A 99 -3.63 23.15 1.62
N GLY A 100 -4.82 22.56 1.70
CA GLY A 100 -6.00 22.86 0.88
C GLY A 100 -5.99 22.28 -0.53
N THR A 101 -5.03 21.42 -0.88
CA THR A 101 -4.87 20.82 -2.22
C THR A 101 -4.49 19.35 -2.14
N MET A 102 -4.76 18.63 -3.22
CA MET A 102 -4.29 17.25 -3.44
C MET A 102 -3.14 17.25 -4.44
N VAL A 103 -2.13 16.44 -4.17
CA VAL A 103 -1.04 16.14 -5.10
C VAL A 103 -1.22 14.70 -5.56
N VAL A 104 -1.16 14.48 -6.88
CA VAL A 104 -1.23 13.16 -7.49
C VAL A 104 0.08 12.86 -8.17
N SER A 105 0.83 11.88 -7.66
CA SER A 105 2.24 11.70 -8.01
C SER A 105 2.61 10.24 -8.29
N LYS A 106 3.45 10.00 -9.28
CA LYS A 106 4.14 8.72 -9.53
C LYS A 106 5.47 8.57 -8.77
N GLY A 107 5.53 9.04 -7.52
CA GLY A 107 6.68 8.78 -6.66
C GLY A 107 7.01 7.28 -6.56
N PRO A 108 8.18 6.93 -6.01
CA PRO A 108 8.58 5.54 -5.84
C PRO A 108 7.57 4.79 -4.98
N LYS A 109 7.32 3.51 -5.31
CA LYS A 109 6.36 2.66 -4.60
C LYS A 109 6.72 2.55 -3.11
N GLU A 110 5.68 2.45 -2.29
CA GLU A 110 5.78 2.21 -0.87
C GLU A 110 4.97 0.95 -0.53
N ASN A 111 5.58 0.03 0.21
CA ASN A 111 5.02 -1.28 0.54
C ASN A 111 4.44 -1.99 -0.69
N ARG A 112 5.16 -1.95 -1.82
CA ARG A 112 4.76 -2.56 -3.11
C ARG A 112 3.67 -1.80 -3.87
N PHE A 113 3.03 -0.81 -3.24
CA PHE A 113 1.84 -0.16 -3.78
C PHE A 113 2.08 1.27 -4.25
N ARG A 114 1.31 1.61 -5.28
CA ARG A 114 1.12 2.96 -5.80
C ARG A 114 -0.27 3.00 -6.46
N PRO A 115 -1.29 3.59 -5.81
CA PRO A 115 -1.24 4.34 -4.55
C PRO A 115 -0.92 3.50 -3.31
N SER A 116 -0.17 4.07 -2.37
CA SER A 116 0.06 3.54 -1.02
C SER A 116 -0.82 4.27 0.00
N ILE A 117 -1.37 3.51 0.95
CA ILE A 117 -2.18 4.00 2.07
C ILE A 117 -1.30 4.80 3.04
N ASP A 118 -0.09 4.30 3.33
CA ASP A 118 0.86 4.97 4.21
C ASP A 118 1.19 6.39 3.71
N ALA A 119 1.40 6.58 2.40
CA ALA A 119 1.67 7.90 1.83
C ALA A 119 0.51 8.90 2.03
N LEU A 120 -0.74 8.46 1.83
CA LEU A 120 -1.92 9.30 2.07
C LEU A 120 -2.03 9.64 3.57
N PHE A 121 -1.94 8.64 4.44
CA PHE A 121 -2.14 8.81 5.87
C PHE A 121 -1.05 9.69 6.49
N ARG A 122 0.21 9.47 6.10
CA ARG A 122 1.36 10.26 6.54
C ARG A 122 1.23 11.72 6.15
N SER A 123 0.88 12.00 4.89
CA SER A 123 0.72 13.38 4.43
C SER A 123 -0.47 14.08 5.07
N ALA A 124 -1.59 13.38 5.25
CA ALA A 124 -2.74 13.91 5.97
C ALA A 124 -2.39 14.25 7.43
N ALA A 125 -1.75 13.32 8.14
CA ALA A 125 -1.33 13.51 9.52
C ALA A 125 -0.36 14.70 9.65
N TYR A 126 0.63 14.81 8.77
CA TYR A 126 1.60 15.89 8.81
C TYR A 126 0.96 17.28 8.58
N VAL A 127 0.01 17.38 7.65
CA VAL A 127 -0.60 18.68 7.30
C VAL A 127 -1.76 19.08 8.22
N TYR A 128 -2.58 18.11 8.64
CA TYR A 128 -3.84 18.38 9.36
C TYR A 128 -3.86 17.84 10.80
N GLY A 129 -2.89 16.99 11.18
CA GLY A 129 -2.69 16.51 12.55
C GLY A 129 -3.95 15.96 13.21
N ASN A 130 -4.31 16.57 14.33
CA ASN A 130 -5.47 16.26 15.17
C ASN A 130 -6.84 16.33 14.48
N ARG A 131 -6.93 16.90 13.28
CA ARG A 131 -8.16 16.93 12.48
C ARG A 131 -8.38 15.67 11.64
N VAL A 132 -7.38 14.79 11.57
CA VAL A 132 -7.42 13.59 10.73
C VAL A 132 -8.15 12.46 11.44
N VAL A 133 -9.01 11.77 10.70
CA VAL A 133 -9.54 10.44 11.03
C VAL A 133 -8.97 9.44 10.04
N GLY A 134 -8.05 8.58 10.48
CA GLY A 134 -7.45 7.52 9.66
C GLY A 134 -8.21 6.21 9.81
N VAL A 135 -8.58 5.58 8.70
CA VAL A 135 -9.42 4.37 8.67
C VAL A 135 -8.76 3.25 7.88
N VAL A 136 -8.34 2.17 8.54
CA VAL A 136 -7.83 0.97 7.87
C VAL A 136 -8.94 -0.07 7.73
N LEU A 137 -9.19 -0.51 6.50
CA LEU A 137 -10.20 -1.52 6.16
C LEU A 137 -9.55 -2.87 5.81
N THR A 138 -10.38 -3.83 5.42
CA THR A 138 -9.98 -5.13 4.84
C THR A 138 -8.87 -5.03 3.79
N GLY A 139 -7.91 -5.95 3.86
CA GLY A 139 -6.77 -6.00 2.96
C GLY A 139 -5.72 -7.03 3.33
N TYR A 140 -4.81 -7.31 2.38
CA TYR A 140 -3.61 -8.13 2.63
C TYR A 140 -2.45 -7.28 3.14
N LEU A 141 -1.50 -7.93 3.82
CA LEU A 141 -0.26 -7.32 4.32
C LEU A 141 -0.55 -6.14 5.27
N ASP A 142 0.30 -5.13 5.29
CA ASP A 142 0.41 -4.17 6.39
C ASP A 142 0.45 -2.70 5.96
N ASP A 143 0.24 -2.37 4.68
CA ASP A 143 0.19 -0.97 4.23
C ASP A 143 -0.94 -0.21 4.92
N GLY A 144 -0.66 1.03 5.33
CA GLY A 144 -1.54 1.83 6.17
C GLY A 144 -1.20 1.75 7.66
N THR A 145 -0.41 0.78 8.11
CA THR A 145 -0.02 0.65 9.52
C THR A 145 0.91 1.78 9.97
N SER A 146 1.97 2.09 9.21
CA SER A 146 2.91 3.19 9.55
C SER A 146 2.23 4.56 9.40
N GLY A 147 1.37 4.69 8.39
CA GLY A 147 0.53 5.86 8.18
C GLY A 147 -0.44 6.08 9.34
N LEU A 148 -1.14 5.04 9.80
CA LEU A 148 -2.09 5.13 10.91
C LEU A 148 -1.37 5.42 12.23
N TRP A 149 -0.17 4.85 12.42
CA TRP A 149 0.70 5.21 13.54
C TRP A 149 1.06 6.71 13.52
N SER A 150 1.36 7.26 12.33
CA SER A 150 1.62 8.69 12.15
C SER A 150 0.39 9.54 12.49
N VAL A 151 -0.81 9.10 12.10
CA VAL A 151 -2.09 9.74 12.46
C VAL A 151 -2.26 9.80 13.97
N GLN A 152 -2.12 8.68 14.68
CA GLN A 152 -2.22 8.61 16.15
C GLN A 152 -1.23 9.57 16.82
N ARG A 153 0.03 9.51 16.39
CA ARG A 153 1.12 10.30 16.98
C ARG A 153 0.94 11.80 16.82
N LEU A 154 0.33 12.24 15.72
CA LEU A 154 0.03 13.64 15.44
C LEU A 154 -1.36 14.07 16.00
N GLY A 155 -1.97 13.21 16.81
CA GLY A 155 -3.19 13.49 17.56
C GLY A 155 -4.49 13.28 16.79
N GLY A 156 -4.42 12.70 15.59
CA GLY A 156 -5.59 12.28 14.84
C GLY A 156 -6.24 11.04 15.45
N VAL A 157 -7.47 10.75 15.01
CA VAL A 157 -8.24 9.58 15.45
C VAL A 157 -7.96 8.41 14.54
N THR A 158 -7.77 7.24 15.15
CA THR A 158 -7.47 5.99 14.45
C THR A 158 -8.64 5.02 14.54
N VAL A 159 -9.09 4.56 13.39
CA VAL A 159 -10.22 3.65 13.24
C VAL A 159 -9.75 2.44 12.43
N VAL A 160 -10.06 1.25 12.92
CA VAL A 160 -9.74 0.00 12.24
C VAL A 160 -11.02 -0.82 12.08
N GLN A 161 -11.25 -1.36 10.89
CA GLN A 161 -12.32 -2.34 10.70
C GLN A 161 -12.05 -3.56 11.59
N ASP A 162 -13.06 -4.04 12.31
CA ASP A 162 -12.93 -5.25 13.11
C ASP A 162 -12.40 -6.41 12.22
N PRO A 163 -11.26 -7.03 12.57
CA PRO A 163 -10.68 -8.12 11.77
C PRO A 163 -11.63 -9.33 11.62
N SER A 164 -12.56 -9.54 12.55
CA SER A 164 -13.55 -10.62 12.45
C SER A 164 -14.67 -10.35 11.42
N ASP A 165 -14.87 -9.08 11.07
CA ASP A 165 -15.84 -8.61 10.06
C ASP A 165 -15.17 -8.37 8.68
N ALA A 166 -13.85 -8.19 8.65
CA ALA A 166 -13.09 -7.97 7.43
C ALA A 166 -13.09 -9.19 6.49
N ALA A 167 -13.27 -8.97 5.19
CA ALA A 167 -13.18 -10.04 4.19
C ALA A 167 -11.77 -10.64 4.11
N VAL A 168 -10.75 -9.80 4.29
CA VAL A 168 -9.34 -10.17 4.44
C VAL A 168 -8.80 -9.44 5.68
N PRO A 169 -8.50 -10.17 6.78
CA PRO A 169 -8.25 -9.57 8.08
C PRO A 169 -6.81 -9.09 8.31
N ASP A 170 -5.88 -9.41 7.40
CA ASP A 170 -4.44 -9.18 7.61
C ASP A 170 -4.12 -7.70 7.86
N MET A 171 -4.59 -6.80 7.00
CA MET A 171 -4.30 -5.36 7.10
C MET A 171 -4.87 -4.71 8.37
N PRO A 172 -6.16 -4.95 8.74
CA PRO A 172 -6.66 -4.55 10.05
C PRO A 172 -5.90 -5.15 11.23
N ALA A 173 -5.55 -6.44 11.19
CA ALA A 173 -4.84 -7.12 12.27
C ALA A 173 -3.42 -6.55 12.47
N ASN A 174 -2.73 -6.24 11.38
CA ASN A 174 -1.43 -5.57 11.40
C ASN A 174 -1.53 -4.18 12.03
N ALA A 175 -2.53 -3.38 11.62
CA ALA A 175 -2.73 -2.06 12.20
C ALA A 175 -2.87 -2.13 13.74
N LEU A 176 -3.65 -3.09 14.25
CA LEU A 176 -3.87 -3.29 15.68
C LEU A 176 -2.66 -3.82 16.45
N GLN A 177 -1.66 -4.39 15.78
CA GLN A 177 -0.44 -4.85 16.42
C GLN A 177 0.49 -3.68 16.80
N PHE A 178 0.46 -2.60 16.02
CA PHE A 178 1.41 -1.48 16.15
C PHE A 178 0.76 -0.16 16.53
N VAL A 179 -0.57 -0.05 16.40
CA VAL A 179 -1.34 1.15 16.71
C VAL A 179 -2.42 0.82 17.75
N GLU A 180 -2.48 1.58 18.83
CA GLU A 180 -3.57 1.50 19.80
C GLU A 180 -4.82 2.19 19.23
N ALA A 181 -5.56 1.51 18.35
CA ALA A 181 -6.70 2.10 17.65
C ALA A 181 -7.75 2.65 18.63
N ASP A 182 -8.18 3.91 18.42
CA ASP A 182 -9.23 4.55 19.22
C ASP A 182 -10.58 3.82 19.06
N HIS A 183 -10.82 3.30 17.84
CA HIS A 183 -12.03 2.57 17.50
C HIS A 183 -11.72 1.32 16.67
N VAL A 184 -12.27 0.19 17.12
CA VAL A 184 -12.34 -1.06 16.34
C VAL A 184 -13.81 -1.40 16.15
N VAL A 185 -14.31 -1.31 14.92
CA VAL A 185 -15.75 -1.43 14.65
C VAL A 185 -16.02 -2.24 13.38
N PRO A 186 -17.15 -2.97 13.31
CA PRO A 186 -17.56 -3.65 12.09
C PRO A 186 -17.93 -2.63 10.99
N LEU A 187 -17.87 -3.06 9.73
CA LEU A 187 -18.12 -2.24 8.54
C LEU A 187 -19.43 -1.44 8.63
N ALA A 188 -20.49 -2.09 9.11
CA ALA A 188 -21.83 -1.50 9.23
C ALA A 188 -21.91 -0.29 10.18
N GLN A 189 -20.95 -0.13 11.10
CA GLN A 189 -20.90 0.97 12.06
C GLN A 189 -19.98 2.12 11.63
N LEU A 190 -19.16 1.93 10.59
CA LEU A 190 -18.19 2.95 10.17
C LEU A 190 -18.86 4.24 9.71
N ALA A 191 -19.92 4.17 8.91
CA ALA A 191 -20.56 5.37 8.38
C ALA A 191 -21.13 6.29 9.49
N SER A 192 -21.79 5.70 10.49
CA SER A 192 -22.33 6.45 11.63
C SER A 192 -21.21 7.00 12.53
N LEU A 193 -20.16 6.20 12.77
CA LEU A 193 -18.98 6.63 13.52
C LEU A 193 -18.28 7.81 12.84
N LEU A 194 -18.01 7.73 11.53
CA LEU A 194 -17.36 8.81 10.77
C LEU A 194 -18.19 10.09 10.78
N THR A 195 -19.52 9.96 10.65
CA THR A 195 -20.44 11.10 10.74
C THR A 195 -20.36 11.76 12.12
N HIS A 196 -20.27 10.96 13.20
CA HIS A 196 -20.14 11.48 14.54
C HIS A 196 -18.79 12.17 14.77
N LEU A 197 -17.67 11.49 14.49
CA LEU A 197 -16.31 11.99 14.70
C LEU A 197 -16.06 13.31 13.97
N THR A 198 -16.57 13.45 12.74
CA THR A 198 -16.39 14.65 11.93
C THR A 198 -17.19 15.87 12.43
N THR A 199 -18.09 15.68 13.38
CA THR A 199 -18.78 16.78 14.09
C THR A 199 -18.10 17.19 15.39
N GLU A 200 -17.10 16.44 15.86
CA GLU A 200 -16.35 16.72 17.07
C GLU A 200 -15.23 17.75 16.83
N GLU A 201 -14.95 18.55 17.85
CA GLU A 201 -13.80 19.46 17.83
C GLU A 201 -12.50 18.65 18.01
N ALA A 202 -11.52 18.94 17.15
CA ALA A 202 -10.18 18.40 17.24
C ALA A 202 -9.51 18.89 18.54
N PRO A 203 -8.90 17.99 19.34
CA PRO A 203 -8.19 18.36 20.56
C PRO A 203 -6.98 19.25 20.24
N ALA A 204 -6.31 19.83 21.22
CA ALA A 204 -5.05 20.54 20.94
C ALA A 204 -4.01 19.59 20.31
N PRO A 205 -3.20 20.04 19.33
CA PRO A 205 -2.20 19.18 18.71
C PRO A 205 -1.15 18.76 19.75
N PRO A 206 -0.69 17.50 19.72
CA PRO A 206 0.34 17.04 20.64
C PRO A 206 1.69 17.69 20.35
N ASN A 207 2.56 17.73 21.37
CA ASN A 207 3.94 18.14 21.17
C ASN A 207 4.74 16.99 20.56
N VAL A 208 5.05 17.09 19.27
CA VAL A 208 5.85 16.09 18.54
C VAL A 208 7.29 16.59 18.39
N PRO A 209 8.32 15.76 18.67
CA PRO A 209 9.71 16.20 18.52
C PRO A 209 10.03 16.63 17.08
N GLN A 210 10.84 17.68 16.94
CA GLN A 210 11.15 18.28 15.63
C GLN A 210 11.85 17.29 14.68
N ASP A 211 12.70 16.40 15.20
CA ASP A 211 13.37 15.40 14.37
C ASP A 211 12.38 14.48 13.66
N ASP A 212 11.28 14.13 14.32
CA ASP A 212 10.23 13.29 13.74
C ASP A 212 9.44 14.02 12.66
N LEU A 213 9.14 15.30 12.87
CA LEU A 213 8.50 16.13 11.85
C LEU A 213 9.39 16.26 10.61
N ASN A 214 10.70 16.45 10.81
CA ASN A 214 11.66 16.52 9.70
C ASN A 214 11.75 15.19 8.93
N ARG A 215 11.69 14.04 9.62
CA ARG A 215 11.65 12.72 8.98
C ARG A 215 10.38 12.54 8.15
N LEU A 216 9.22 12.89 8.71
CA LEU A 216 7.94 12.82 8.01
C LEU A 216 7.90 13.71 6.77
N GLU A 217 8.42 14.93 6.87
CA GLU A 217 8.54 15.85 5.73
C GLU A 217 9.36 15.23 4.60
N ILE A 218 10.49 14.58 4.92
CA ILE A 218 11.32 13.90 3.93
C ILE A 218 10.55 12.75 3.27
N GLU A 219 9.88 11.91 4.05
CA GLU A 219 9.08 10.79 3.53
C GLU A 219 7.98 11.27 2.56
N ILE A 220 7.32 12.38 2.87
CA ILE A 220 6.28 12.97 2.03
C ILE A 220 6.87 13.53 0.73
N ALA A 221 7.99 14.24 0.81
CA ALA A 221 8.67 14.78 -0.38
C ALA A 221 9.15 13.67 -1.32
N ILE A 222 9.68 12.56 -0.80
CA ILE A 222 10.03 11.40 -1.63
C ILE A 222 8.79 10.84 -2.35
N ALA A 223 7.66 10.70 -1.65
CA ALA A 223 6.41 10.23 -2.25
C ALA A 223 5.92 11.17 -3.38
N ARG A 224 6.26 12.47 -3.34
CA ARG A 224 5.96 13.46 -4.38
C ARG A 224 6.87 13.42 -5.61
N HIS A 225 7.86 12.52 -5.66
CA HIS A 225 8.97 12.43 -6.62
C HIS A 225 10.18 13.34 -6.37
N ASP A 226 10.37 13.90 -5.18
CA ASP A 226 11.64 14.56 -4.91
C ASP A 226 12.77 13.53 -4.80
N ASN A 227 13.99 13.91 -5.19
CA ASN A 227 15.11 12.98 -5.30
C ASN A 227 15.56 12.51 -3.91
N ALA A 228 15.13 11.30 -3.53
CA ALA A 228 15.39 10.70 -2.23
C ALA A 228 16.89 10.66 -1.85
N PHE A 229 17.78 10.49 -2.84
CA PHE A 229 19.21 10.48 -2.62
C PHE A 229 19.74 11.86 -2.18
N GLU A 230 19.33 12.92 -2.85
CA GLU A 230 19.73 14.30 -2.52
C GLU A 230 19.21 14.75 -1.16
N MET A 231 18.13 14.13 -0.68
CA MET A 231 17.53 14.39 0.63
C MET A 231 18.25 13.67 1.78
N GLY A 232 19.34 12.94 1.51
CA GLY A 232 20.17 12.31 2.53
C GLY A 232 19.48 11.17 3.28
N ILE A 233 18.51 10.49 2.64
CA ILE A 233 17.67 9.49 3.30
C ILE A 233 18.46 8.26 3.77
N ILE A 234 19.54 7.91 3.07
CA ILE A 234 20.45 6.82 3.45
C ILE A 234 21.12 7.12 4.80
N ASP A 235 21.40 8.39 5.06
CA ASP A 235 22.07 8.84 6.29
C ASP A 235 21.10 8.90 7.49
N LYS A 236 19.81 8.62 7.29
CA LYS A 236 18.78 8.67 8.34
C LYS A 236 18.58 7.34 9.07
N GLY A 237 19.31 6.29 8.70
CA GLY A 237 19.20 4.99 9.35
C GLY A 237 20.46 4.15 9.28
N GLU A 238 20.31 2.87 9.58
CA GLU A 238 21.41 1.90 9.56
C GLU A 238 21.46 1.20 8.20
N LEU A 239 22.58 1.31 7.49
CA LEU A 239 22.77 0.59 6.24
C LEU A 239 22.76 -0.93 6.47
N THR A 240 22.07 -1.66 5.61
CA THR A 240 21.93 -3.11 5.73
C THR A 240 22.56 -3.84 4.55
N ALA A 241 22.76 -5.15 4.70
CA ALA A 241 23.18 -6.03 3.61
C ALA A 241 22.03 -6.40 2.66
N PHE A 242 20.79 -5.96 2.94
CA PHE A 242 19.63 -6.26 2.11
C PHE A 242 19.57 -5.31 0.90
N THR A 243 19.10 -5.84 -0.22
CA THR A 243 18.92 -5.08 -1.47
C THR A 243 17.45 -4.87 -1.76
N CYS A 244 17.12 -3.70 -2.29
CA CYS A 244 15.78 -3.36 -2.74
C CYS A 244 15.34 -4.31 -3.87
N PRO A 245 14.18 -4.99 -3.76
CA PRO A 245 13.67 -5.85 -4.82
C PRO A 245 13.39 -5.11 -6.14
N ASP A 246 12.98 -3.84 -6.07
CA ASP A 246 12.63 -3.05 -7.27
C ASP A 246 13.85 -2.40 -7.97
N CYS A 247 14.88 -1.96 -7.23
CA CYS A 247 16.03 -1.22 -7.81
C CYS A 247 17.40 -1.84 -7.55
N HIS A 248 17.48 -2.92 -6.77
CA HIS A 248 18.71 -3.63 -6.39
C HIS A 248 19.74 -2.79 -5.61
N GLY A 249 19.41 -1.56 -5.22
CA GLY A 249 20.24 -0.74 -4.34
C GLY A 249 20.20 -1.21 -2.88
N ALA A 250 21.21 -0.82 -2.11
CA ALA A 250 21.27 -1.13 -0.67
C ALA A 250 20.09 -0.50 0.08
N LEU A 251 19.56 -1.24 1.06
CA LEU A 251 18.49 -0.79 1.95
C LEU A 251 19.05 -0.23 3.24
N THR A 252 18.47 0.88 3.67
CA THR A 252 18.68 1.50 4.97
C THR A 252 17.51 1.13 5.88
N LYS A 253 17.81 0.65 7.09
CA LYS A 253 16.82 0.33 8.12
C LYS A 253 16.50 1.58 8.95
N LEU A 254 15.21 1.87 9.06
CA LEU A 254 14.62 2.95 9.83
C LEU A 254 13.78 2.33 10.96
N ILE A 255 13.81 2.95 12.14
CA ILE A 255 13.02 2.54 13.30
C ILE A 255 12.07 3.68 13.67
N GLU A 256 10.77 3.41 13.63
CA GLU A 256 9.68 4.32 13.96
C GLU A 256 8.87 3.75 15.13
N GLY A 257 9.24 4.10 16.36
CA GLY A 257 8.70 3.44 17.54
C GLY A 257 9.04 1.95 17.55
N ASN A 258 8.02 1.10 17.40
CA ASN A 258 8.17 -0.36 17.33
C ASN A 258 8.13 -0.91 15.88
N LEU A 259 7.94 -0.04 14.88
CA LEU A 259 7.92 -0.40 13.47
C LEU A 259 9.32 -0.33 12.88
N ILE A 260 9.70 -1.38 12.14
CA ILE A 260 10.93 -1.41 11.35
C ILE A 260 10.56 -1.23 9.88
N ARG A 261 11.17 -0.23 9.25
CA ARG A 261 11.01 0.07 7.83
C ARG A 261 12.34 0.03 7.13
N PHE A 262 12.31 -0.23 5.82
CA PHE A 262 13.48 -0.24 4.95
C PHE A 262 13.27 0.75 3.83
N ARG A 263 14.33 1.47 3.48
CA ARG A 263 14.28 2.44 2.39
C ARG A 263 15.52 2.35 1.50
N CYS A 264 15.33 2.43 0.20
CA CYS A 264 16.43 2.46 -0.76
C CYS A 264 16.76 3.90 -1.20
N HIS A 265 17.92 4.07 -1.85
CA HIS A 265 18.39 5.37 -2.33
C HIS A 265 17.49 6.01 -3.40
N THR A 266 16.69 5.22 -4.13
CA THR A 266 15.71 5.72 -5.11
C THR A 266 14.35 6.04 -4.49
N GLY A 267 14.17 5.76 -3.20
CA GLY A 267 12.96 6.10 -2.44
C GLY A 267 11.91 4.99 -2.32
N HIS A 268 12.16 3.76 -2.79
CA HIS A 268 11.28 2.63 -2.47
C HIS A 268 11.33 2.34 -0.97
N ALA A 269 10.16 2.07 -0.39
CA ALA A 269 10.02 1.79 1.04
C ALA A 269 9.27 0.48 1.27
N TYR A 270 9.66 -0.24 2.32
CA TYR A 270 9.06 -1.52 2.70
C TYR A 270 8.99 -1.66 4.23
N THR A 271 7.91 -2.21 4.73
CA THR A 271 7.88 -2.87 6.04
C THR A 271 8.60 -4.23 5.97
N ILE A 272 8.82 -4.88 7.12
CA ILE A 272 9.38 -6.24 7.16
C ILE A 272 8.50 -7.21 6.37
N SER A 273 7.19 -7.19 6.60
CA SER A 273 6.25 -8.12 5.96
C SER A 273 6.20 -7.92 4.45
N SER A 274 6.17 -6.66 3.99
CA SER A 274 6.20 -6.32 2.57
C SER A 274 7.54 -6.66 1.90
N LEU A 275 8.68 -6.43 2.59
CA LEU A 275 9.99 -6.80 2.06
C LEU A 275 10.15 -8.31 1.92
N LEU A 276 9.75 -9.08 2.94
CA LEU A 276 9.80 -10.53 2.90
C LEU A 276 8.92 -11.09 1.78
N ALA A 277 7.71 -10.55 1.64
CA ALA A 277 6.81 -10.93 0.56
C ALA A 277 7.45 -10.68 -0.82
N GLU A 278 8.06 -9.52 -1.04
CA GLU A 278 8.73 -9.20 -2.31
C GLU A 278 9.95 -10.07 -2.58
N VAL A 279 10.78 -10.34 -1.57
CA VAL A 279 11.93 -11.24 -1.74
C VAL A 279 11.45 -12.65 -2.11
N THR A 280 10.41 -13.16 -1.45
CA THR A 280 9.87 -14.49 -1.81
C THR A 280 9.20 -14.52 -3.17
N GLU A 281 8.52 -13.45 -3.59
CA GLU A 281 7.93 -13.35 -4.92
C GLU A 281 8.98 -13.21 -6.03
N SER A 282 10.07 -12.50 -5.77
CA SER A 282 11.22 -12.43 -6.67
C SER A 282 11.86 -13.81 -6.90
N VAL A 283 12.00 -14.61 -5.84
CA VAL A 283 12.49 -16.00 -5.95
C VAL A 283 11.57 -16.84 -6.84
N GLU A 284 10.25 -16.76 -6.63
CA GLU A 284 9.27 -17.47 -7.46
C GLU A 284 9.40 -17.09 -8.94
N SER A 285 9.49 -15.79 -9.24
CA SER A 285 9.68 -15.28 -10.59
C SER A 285 10.97 -15.81 -11.25
N LEU A 286 12.08 -15.82 -10.50
CA LEU A 286 13.35 -16.34 -10.99
C LEU A 286 13.31 -17.85 -11.26
N LEU A 287 12.58 -18.62 -10.45
CA LEU A 287 12.37 -20.05 -10.69
C LEU A 287 11.59 -20.28 -11.99
N TYR A 288 10.51 -19.52 -12.23
CA TYR A 288 9.79 -19.59 -13.50
C TYR A 288 10.67 -19.24 -14.71
N GLN A 289 11.50 -18.20 -14.59
CA GLN A 289 12.43 -17.81 -15.66
C GLN A 289 13.48 -18.89 -15.93
N ALA A 290 14.04 -19.49 -14.87
CA ALA A 290 14.99 -20.59 -14.98
C ALA A 290 14.35 -21.83 -15.63
N MET A 291 13.14 -22.21 -15.20
CA MET A 291 12.37 -23.31 -15.78
C MET A 291 12.15 -23.08 -17.28
N ARG A 292 11.67 -21.89 -17.66
CA ARG A 292 11.47 -21.52 -19.07
C ARG A 292 12.77 -21.64 -19.87
N GLY A 293 13.90 -21.14 -19.35
CA GLY A 293 15.20 -21.23 -20.02
C GLY A 293 15.66 -22.67 -20.24
N LEU A 294 15.40 -23.56 -19.28
CA LEU A 294 15.68 -24.99 -19.41
C LEU A 294 14.77 -25.65 -20.45
N GLU A 295 13.49 -25.33 -20.48
CA GLU A 295 12.55 -25.84 -21.48
C GLU A 295 12.91 -25.38 -22.90
N GLU A 296 13.25 -24.11 -23.09
CA GLU A 296 13.71 -23.58 -24.39
C GLU A 296 15.02 -24.25 -24.83
N THR A 297 15.95 -24.50 -23.90
CA THR A 297 17.19 -25.23 -24.17
C THR A 297 16.91 -26.66 -24.61
N LYS A 298 16.01 -27.36 -23.91
CA LYS A 298 15.57 -28.71 -24.29
C LYS A 298 14.99 -28.72 -25.72
N MET A 299 14.07 -27.80 -26.02
CA MET A 299 13.46 -27.70 -27.36
C MET A 299 14.50 -27.48 -28.46
N LEU A 300 15.51 -26.65 -28.21
CA LEU A 300 16.62 -26.44 -29.15
C LEU A 300 17.43 -27.71 -29.35
N LEU A 301 17.76 -28.42 -28.28
CA LEU A 301 18.51 -29.69 -28.33
C LEU A 301 17.74 -30.77 -29.10
N GLU A 302 16.42 -30.92 -28.86
CA GLU A 302 15.57 -31.87 -29.60
C GLU A 302 15.51 -31.54 -31.10
N ASN A 303 15.43 -30.25 -31.44
CA ASN A 303 15.44 -29.80 -32.82
C ASN A 303 16.77 -30.12 -33.51
N MET A 304 17.91 -29.82 -32.86
CA MET A 304 19.24 -30.16 -33.38
C MET A 304 19.44 -31.67 -33.50
N GLY A 305 19.01 -32.46 -32.51
CA GLY A 305 19.04 -33.93 -32.59
C GLY A 305 18.25 -34.46 -33.80
N THR A 306 17.08 -33.88 -34.06
CA THR A 306 16.25 -34.23 -35.23
C THR A 306 16.96 -33.87 -36.54
N TYR A 307 17.56 -32.69 -36.63
CA TYR A 307 18.34 -32.26 -37.79
C TYR A 307 19.52 -33.21 -38.08
N PHE A 308 20.33 -33.53 -37.07
CA PHE A 308 21.49 -34.41 -37.26
C PHE A 308 21.09 -35.86 -37.59
N THR A 309 19.91 -36.30 -37.14
CA THR A 309 19.31 -37.57 -37.58
C THR A 309 19.04 -37.55 -39.09
N GLN A 310 18.44 -36.46 -39.59
CA GLN A 310 18.13 -36.28 -41.01
C GLN A 310 19.39 -36.16 -41.89
N THR A 311 20.45 -35.53 -41.39
CA THR A 311 21.74 -35.41 -42.10
C THR A 311 22.63 -36.65 -41.97
N LYS A 312 22.10 -37.77 -41.45
CA LYS A 312 22.80 -39.06 -41.29
C LYS A 312 24.05 -38.99 -40.39
N GLN A 313 23.98 -38.20 -39.32
CA GLN A 313 25.00 -38.13 -38.26
C GLN A 313 24.43 -38.65 -36.93
N PRO A 314 24.23 -39.98 -36.78
CA PRO A 314 23.50 -40.56 -35.66
C PRO A 314 24.19 -40.37 -34.30
N ASP A 315 25.52 -40.41 -34.26
CA ASP A 315 26.27 -40.24 -33.01
C ASP A 315 26.12 -38.82 -32.44
N VAL A 316 26.10 -37.82 -33.33
CA VAL A 316 25.87 -36.42 -32.96
C VAL A 316 24.42 -36.24 -32.51
N ALA A 317 23.46 -36.81 -33.24
CA ALA A 317 22.05 -36.75 -32.89
C ALA A 317 21.77 -37.35 -31.50
N ALA A 318 22.37 -38.50 -31.19
CA ALA A 318 22.24 -39.17 -29.89
C ALA A 318 22.75 -38.30 -28.74
N LEU A 319 23.88 -37.59 -28.94
CA LEU A 319 24.40 -36.65 -27.94
C LEU A 319 23.42 -35.51 -27.65
N PHE A 320 22.81 -34.94 -28.69
CA PHE A 320 21.81 -33.88 -28.52
C PHE A 320 20.54 -34.37 -27.81
N GLN A 321 20.05 -35.57 -28.16
CA GLN A 321 18.90 -36.20 -27.51
C GLN A 321 19.17 -36.50 -26.03
N GLN A 322 20.35 -37.05 -25.71
CA GLN A 322 20.75 -37.29 -24.32
C GLN A 322 20.75 -35.98 -23.52
N LYS A 323 21.37 -34.92 -24.05
CA LYS A 323 21.39 -33.62 -23.38
C LYS A 323 19.99 -33.02 -23.23
N ALA A 324 19.09 -33.25 -24.19
CA ALA A 324 17.71 -32.80 -24.10
C ALA A 324 16.97 -33.49 -22.94
N GLU A 325 17.17 -34.80 -22.77
CA GLU A 325 16.60 -35.56 -21.64
C GLU A 325 17.13 -35.06 -20.30
N GLU A 326 18.44 -34.87 -20.17
CA GLU A 326 19.09 -34.32 -18.96
C GLU A 326 18.53 -32.92 -18.62
N THR A 327 18.43 -32.05 -19.62
CA THR A 327 17.87 -30.68 -19.45
C THR A 327 16.39 -30.74 -19.06
N GLY A 328 15.62 -31.67 -19.64
CA GLY A 328 14.22 -31.88 -19.30
C GLY A 328 14.01 -32.36 -17.86
N GLN A 329 14.93 -33.15 -17.31
CA GLN A 329 14.90 -33.54 -15.90
C GLN A 329 15.18 -32.35 -14.99
N GLN A 330 16.17 -31.51 -15.33
CA GLN A 330 16.46 -30.27 -14.59
C GLN A 330 15.25 -29.32 -14.58
N ALA A 331 14.59 -29.14 -15.73
CA ALA A 331 13.39 -28.30 -15.83
C ALA A 331 12.28 -28.78 -14.88
N ARG A 332 12.07 -30.10 -14.76
CA ARG A 332 11.08 -30.68 -13.84
C ARG A 332 11.41 -30.40 -12.37
N VAL A 333 12.69 -30.51 -11.98
CA VAL A 333 13.10 -30.21 -10.59
C VAL A 333 12.80 -28.75 -10.25
N VAL A 334 13.07 -27.82 -11.17
CA VAL A 334 12.75 -26.40 -10.97
C VAL A 334 11.23 -26.19 -10.93
N HIS A 335 10.49 -26.79 -11.86
CA HIS A 335 9.03 -26.76 -11.89
C HIS A 335 8.43 -27.21 -10.56
N ASP A 336 8.83 -28.37 -10.04
CA ASP A 336 8.30 -28.91 -8.79
C ASP A 336 8.66 -28.02 -7.58
N SER A 337 9.84 -27.38 -7.63
CA SER A 337 10.26 -26.42 -6.59
C SER A 337 9.37 -25.18 -6.54
N ILE A 338 8.80 -24.74 -7.66
CA ILE A 338 7.87 -23.60 -7.71
C ILE A 338 6.60 -23.90 -6.91
N PHE A 339 6.03 -25.10 -7.03
CA PHE A 339 4.79 -25.48 -6.32
C PHE A 339 4.99 -25.72 -4.83
N VAL A 340 6.23 -25.98 -4.40
CA VAL A 340 6.60 -26.12 -2.99
C VAL A 340 6.98 -24.78 -2.36
N HIS A 341 7.31 -23.77 -3.17
CA HIS A 341 7.69 -22.45 -2.68
C HIS A 341 6.49 -21.72 -2.08
N GLU A 342 6.55 -21.47 -0.77
CA GLU A 342 5.55 -20.68 -0.06
C GLU A 342 5.93 -19.20 -0.09
N LYS A 343 4.97 -18.33 -0.44
CA LYS A 343 5.11 -16.89 -0.21
C LYS A 343 5.16 -16.66 1.28
N LEU A 344 6.22 -16.02 1.77
CA LEU A 344 6.35 -15.69 3.19
C LEU A 344 6.02 -14.22 3.40
N SER A 345 5.19 -13.94 4.39
CA SER A 345 5.01 -12.60 4.97
C SER A 345 5.04 -12.75 6.50
N GLY A 346 5.41 -11.69 7.23
CA GLY A 346 5.42 -11.72 8.70
C GLY A 346 4.04 -12.06 9.29
N ASP A 347 2.99 -11.78 8.51
CA ASP A 347 1.60 -11.80 8.94
C ASP A 347 0.96 -13.19 8.74
N LEU A 348 1.59 -14.08 7.96
CA LEU A 348 1.17 -15.49 7.86
C LEU A 348 1.29 -16.25 9.19
N GLN A 349 1.93 -15.67 10.21
CA GLN A 349 1.83 -16.18 11.59
C GLN A 349 0.39 -16.18 12.12
N PHE A 350 -0.52 -15.36 11.59
CA PHE A 350 -1.94 -15.36 11.95
C PHE A 350 -2.71 -16.60 11.41
N GLN A 351 -2.24 -17.24 10.33
CA GLN A 351 -2.89 -18.45 9.80
C GLN A 351 -2.55 -19.72 10.61
N LYS A 352 -1.46 -19.72 11.40
CA LYS A 352 -1.05 -20.89 12.20
C LYS A 352 -1.91 -21.14 13.46
N LYS A 353 -2.92 -20.32 13.75
CA LYS A 353 -3.93 -20.64 14.80
C LYS A 353 -4.96 -21.70 14.39
N LYS A 354 -4.89 -22.27 13.17
CA LYS A 354 -5.73 -23.41 12.71
C LYS A 354 -5.04 -24.78 12.70
N LEU A 355 -3.84 -24.91 13.26
CA LEU A 355 -3.18 -26.20 13.49
C LEU A 355 -3.01 -26.45 14.99
N ARG A 356 -4.13 -26.75 15.66
CA ARG A 356 -4.15 -27.49 16.92
C ARG A 356 -5.31 -28.46 16.92
#